data_AF-A0A8X6V042-F1
#
_entry.id   AF-A0A8X6V042-F1
#
_cell.length_a   1.000
_cell.length_b   1.000
_cell.length_c   1.000
_cell.angle_alpha   90.00
_cell.angle_beta   90.00
_cell.angle_gamma   90.00
#
_symmetry.space_group_name_H-M   'P 1'
#
loop_
_entity.id
_entity.type
_entity.pdbx_description
1 polymer ?
#
loop_
_entity_poly.entity_id
_entity_poly.type
_entity_poly.pdbx_seq_one_letter_code
_entity_poly.pdbx_strand_id
1 'polypeptide(L)'
;MKLISRFMLTLTTITVAFGLPLIPCPINGWITETVNAQRYLTLLRKTVVPCFIQRGQISNVTFMQDRATSHTANLVKVFLRQTFGEDRIVSRRFRYPWPPRSPDLTPADFRWWGYLKSRVYLSGPSSLSELKDAIRKEVSSIHPDMLHSAVAGFVTRLECRLPSGGHVEHILVQ
;
A
#
# COMPACT_ATOMS: atom_id res chain seq x y z
N MET A 1 -4.30 10.32 14.95
CA MET A 1 -4.06 10.71 13.53
C MET A 1 -2.81 10.06 12.91
N LYS A 2 -1.65 10.08 13.58
CA LYS A 2 -0.40 9.44 13.05
C LYS A 2 -0.49 7.91 12.90
N LEU A 3 -1.36 7.23 13.65
CA LEU A 3 -1.42 5.77 13.66
C LEU A 3 -2.00 5.17 12.36
N ILE A 4 -3.08 5.74 11.81
CA ILE A 4 -3.68 5.26 10.55
C ILE A 4 -2.71 5.45 9.37
N SER A 5 -2.03 6.60 9.32
CA SER A 5 -0.99 6.90 8.32
C SER A 5 0.26 6.03 8.44
N ARG A 6 0.57 5.49 9.63
CA ARG A 6 1.75 4.64 9.90
C ARG A 6 1.46 3.15 9.81
N PHE A 7 0.20 2.76 9.82
CA PHE A 7 -0.23 1.38 9.99
C PHE A 7 -0.40 0.65 8.67
N MET A 8 -0.90 1.31 7.65
CA MET A 8 -1.29 0.65 6.42
C MET A 8 -0.15 0.48 5.43
N LEU A 9 1.08 0.30 5.90
CA LEU A 9 2.17 -0.23 5.08
C LEU A 9 1.90 -1.67 4.62
N THR A 10 1.02 -2.40 5.32
CA THR A 10 0.53 -3.74 4.93
C THR A 10 -0.62 -3.69 3.93
N LEU A 11 -1.40 -2.60 3.87
CA LEU A 11 -2.48 -2.38 2.90
C LEU A 11 -2.07 -1.55 1.69
N THR A 12 -1.00 -0.75 1.79
CA THR A 12 -0.33 -0.09 0.64
C THR A 12 0.52 -1.05 -0.18
N THR A 13 0.63 -2.34 0.18
CA THR A 13 1.00 -3.30 -0.85
C THR A 13 -0.21 -3.49 -1.75
N ILE A 14 -0.47 -2.49 -2.58
CA ILE A 14 -1.16 -2.73 -3.84
C ILE A 14 -0.16 -3.54 -4.65
N THR A 15 -0.21 -4.83 -4.38
CA THR A 15 0.09 -5.84 -5.36
C THR A 15 -0.80 -5.52 -6.54
N VAL A 16 -0.23 -4.85 -7.55
CA VAL A 16 -0.78 -4.98 -8.89
C VAL A 16 -0.41 -6.41 -9.32
N ALA A 17 -1.14 -7.38 -8.79
CA ALA A 17 -1.19 -8.70 -9.38
C ALA A 17 -2.25 -8.59 -10.46
N PHE A 18 -1.81 -8.38 -11.69
CA PHE A 18 -2.68 -8.63 -12.82
C PHE A 18 -3.13 -10.10 -12.73
N GLY A 19 -4.44 -10.31 -12.60
CA GLY A 19 -5.06 -11.64 -12.68
C GLY A 19 -5.11 -12.51 -11.43
N LEU A 20 -4.92 -11.97 -10.21
CA LEU A 20 -5.07 -12.76 -8.97
C LEU A 20 -6.18 -12.23 -8.05
N PRO A 21 -6.82 -13.08 -7.22
CA PRO A 21 -7.82 -12.63 -6.26
C PRO A 21 -7.21 -11.63 -5.27
N LEU A 22 -7.76 -10.42 -5.26
CA LEU A 22 -7.39 -9.35 -4.35
C LEU A 22 -8.02 -9.64 -2.99
N ILE A 23 -7.33 -10.42 -2.15
CA ILE A 23 -7.74 -10.66 -0.77
C ILE A 23 -6.97 -9.68 0.13
N PRO A 24 -7.60 -8.96 1.07
CA PRO A 24 -6.86 -8.17 2.05
C PRO A 24 -5.88 -9.03 2.85
N CYS A 25 -4.61 -8.64 2.99
CA CYS A 25 -3.68 -9.34 3.91
C CYS A 25 -4.12 -9.11 5.37
N PRO A 26 -4.05 -10.13 6.25
CA PRO A 26 -4.39 -9.98 7.66
C PRO A 26 -3.47 -8.97 8.34
N ILE A 27 -4.04 -8.12 9.19
CA ILE A 27 -3.31 -6.99 9.78
C ILE A 27 -2.70 -7.30 11.15
N ASN A 28 -1.46 -7.80 11.10
CA ASN A 28 -0.72 -8.26 12.28
C ASN A 28 0.56 -7.46 12.57
N GLY A 29 0.99 -6.55 11.68
CA GLY A 29 2.26 -5.80 11.77
C GLY A 29 2.12 -4.34 12.27
N TRP A 30 1.58 -4.13 13.47
CA TRP A 30 1.33 -2.77 13.98
C TRP A 30 2.62 -2.02 14.33
N ILE A 31 2.82 -0.84 13.73
CA ILE A 31 3.86 0.11 14.13
C ILE A 31 3.20 1.34 14.76
N THR A 32 3.40 1.52 16.06
CA THR A 32 2.86 2.65 16.83
C THR A 32 3.80 3.86 16.85
N GLU A 33 5.07 3.65 16.51
CA GLU A 33 6.12 4.67 16.51
C GLU A 33 6.46 5.15 15.10
N THR A 34 7.50 5.98 14.96
CA THR A 34 7.95 6.45 13.65
C THR A 34 8.55 5.29 12.86
N VAL A 35 8.11 5.12 11.62
CA VAL A 35 8.63 4.10 10.70
C VAL A 35 10.02 4.55 10.23
N ASN A 36 11.06 3.88 10.71
CA ASN A 36 12.40 3.98 10.16
C ASN A 36 12.70 2.80 9.23
N ALA A 37 13.85 2.80 8.57
CA ALA A 37 14.23 1.74 7.64
C ALA A 37 14.23 0.34 8.28
N GLN A 38 14.72 0.21 9.52
CA GLN A 38 14.82 -1.09 10.20
C GLN A 38 13.45 -1.65 10.58
N ARG A 39 12.56 -0.80 11.11
CA ARG A 39 11.17 -1.18 11.43
C ARG A 39 10.39 -1.51 10.16
N TYR A 40 10.60 -0.76 9.08
CA TYR A 40 10.02 -1.07 7.78
C TYR A 40 10.50 -2.43 7.25
N LEU A 41 11.81 -2.70 7.28
CA LEU A 41 12.35 -4.00 6.89
C LEU A 41 11.78 -5.14 7.74
N THR A 42 11.62 -4.92 9.05
CA THR A 42 11.02 -5.91 9.96
C THR A 42 9.57 -6.21 9.58
N LEU A 43 8.79 -5.18 9.25
CA LEU A 43 7.43 -5.33 8.75
C LEU A 43 7.38 -6.15 7.46
N LEU A 44 8.25 -5.83 6.49
CA LEU A 44 8.32 -6.57 5.24
C LEU A 44 8.64 -8.05 5.46
N ARG A 45 9.67 -8.34 6.27
CA ARG A 45 10.14 -9.70 6.55
C ARG A 45 9.15 -10.54 7.35
N LYS A 46 8.52 -9.95 8.38
CA LYS A 46 7.70 -10.70 9.33
C LYS A 46 6.22 -10.73 8.96
N THR A 47 5.76 -9.84 8.09
CA THR A 47 4.32 -9.68 7.82
C THR A 47 4.01 -9.72 6.34
N VAL A 48 4.61 -8.84 5.54
CA VAL A 48 4.21 -8.66 4.13
C VAL A 48 4.66 -9.84 3.26
N VAL A 49 5.94 -10.19 3.30
CA VAL A 49 6.49 -11.28 2.46
C VAL A 49 5.89 -12.63 2.82
N PRO A 50 5.75 -13.02 4.11
CA PRO A 50 5.03 -14.24 4.47
C PRO A 50 3.59 -14.28 3.96
N CYS A 51 2.87 -13.14 3.92
CA CYS A 51 1.51 -13.10 3.36
C CYS A 51 1.49 -13.54 1.89
N PHE A 52 2.45 -13.06 1.08
CA PHE A 52 2.55 -13.46 -0.33
C PHE A 52 2.99 -14.90 -0.52
N ILE A 53 3.91 -15.40 0.31
CA ILE A 53 4.36 -16.79 0.26
C ILE A 53 3.19 -17.72 0.59
N GLN A 54 2.46 -17.46 1.68
CA GLN A 54 1.33 -18.29 2.12
C GLN A 54 0.21 -18.38 1.06
N ARG A 55 0.09 -17.37 0.20
CA ARG A 55 -0.89 -17.31 -0.88
C ARG A 55 -0.38 -17.83 -2.22
N GLY A 56 0.88 -18.27 -2.29
CA GLY A 56 1.52 -18.67 -3.55
C GLY A 56 1.68 -17.53 -4.56
N GLN A 57 1.68 -16.28 -4.11
CA GLN A 57 1.70 -15.09 -4.98
C GLN A 57 3.09 -14.46 -5.12
N ILE A 58 4.08 -14.89 -4.33
CA ILE A 58 5.40 -14.24 -4.26
C ILE A 58 6.13 -14.16 -5.61
N SER A 59 5.86 -15.07 -6.55
CA SER A 59 6.42 -15.08 -7.91
C SER A 59 5.64 -14.23 -8.92
N ASN A 60 4.39 -13.87 -8.62
CA ASN A 60 3.44 -13.28 -9.56
C ASN A 60 3.02 -11.84 -9.19
N VAL A 61 3.54 -11.33 -8.07
CA VAL A 61 3.30 -9.95 -7.61
C VAL A 61 4.37 -8.99 -8.12
N THR A 62 3.92 -7.80 -8.53
CA THR A 62 4.78 -6.60 -8.59
C THR A 62 4.65 -5.83 -7.28
N PHE A 63 5.77 -5.60 -6.60
CA PHE A 63 5.83 -4.82 -5.36
C PHE A 63 5.96 -3.33 -5.67
N MET A 64 5.16 -2.50 -5.01
CA MET A 64 5.13 -1.06 -5.24
C MET A 64 5.26 -0.31 -3.91
N GLN A 65 6.12 0.72 -3.88
CA GLN A 65 6.28 1.61 -2.72
C GLN A 65 6.62 3.04 -3.16
N ASP A 66 6.25 4.00 -2.31
CA ASP A 66 6.50 5.42 -2.54
C ASP A 66 7.97 5.82 -2.28
N ARG A 67 8.22 7.14 -2.21
CA ARG A 67 9.56 7.71 -2.03
C ARG A 67 9.97 7.95 -0.58
N ALA A 68 9.27 7.40 0.41
CA ALA A 68 9.61 7.63 1.82
C ALA A 68 11.08 7.22 2.11
N THR A 69 11.73 7.97 3.00
CA THR A 69 13.15 7.75 3.32
C THR A 69 13.42 6.34 3.84
N SER A 70 12.49 5.79 4.65
CA SER A 70 12.55 4.40 5.14
C SER A 70 12.53 3.38 3.99
N HIS A 71 11.73 3.62 2.95
CA HIS A 71 11.52 2.70 1.83
C HIS A 71 12.72 2.66 0.86
N THR A 72 13.47 3.76 0.80
CA THR A 72 14.59 3.93 -0.15
C THR A 72 15.97 3.65 0.45
N ALA A 73 16.02 3.29 1.74
CA ALA A 73 17.24 2.88 2.43
C ALA A 73 17.89 1.65 1.79
N ASN A 74 19.22 1.58 1.80
CA ASN A 74 19.97 0.51 1.12
C ASN A 74 19.58 -0.90 1.60
N LEU A 75 19.44 -1.09 2.92
CA LEU A 75 19.03 -2.39 3.49
C LEU A 75 17.66 -2.86 2.97
N VAL A 76 16.72 -1.94 2.77
CA VAL A 76 15.38 -2.25 2.25
C VAL A 76 15.47 -2.61 0.79
N LYS A 77 16.22 -1.85 -0.01
CA LYS A 77 16.37 -2.12 -1.44
C LYS A 77 17.02 -3.48 -1.70
N VAL A 78 18.09 -3.82 -0.96
CA VAL A 78 18.75 -5.12 -1.08
C VAL A 78 17.76 -6.24 -0.77
N PHE A 79 17.01 -6.11 0.31
CA PHE A 79 15.98 -7.09 0.67
C PHE A 79 14.90 -7.25 -0.41
N LEU A 80 14.37 -6.15 -0.95
CA LEU A 80 13.35 -6.20 -1.99
C LEU A 80 13.87 -6.87 -3.26
N ARG A 81 15.10 -6.55 -3.70
CA ARG A 81 15.73 -7.21 -4.86
C ARG A 81 15.83 -8.72 -4.69
N GLN A 82 16.28 -9.17 -3.52
CA GLN A 82 16.40 -10.60 -3.22
C GLN A 82 15.04 -11.29 -3.16
N THR A 83 13.99 -10.58 -2.75
CA THR A 83 12.66 -11.16 -2.53
C THR A 83 11.80 -11.20 -3.79
N PHE A 84 11.80 -10.12 -4.57
CA PHE A 84 10.90 -9.95 -5.72
C PHE A 84 11.65 -9.96 -7.07
N GLY A 85 12.96 -9.71 -7.10
CA GLY A 85 13.72 -9.50 -8.33
C GLY A 85 13.59 -8.07 -8.88
N GLU A 86 14.55 -7.64 -9.69
CA GLU A 86 14.65 -6.25 -10.17
C GLU A 86 13.43 -5.83 -11.02
N ASP A 87 12.86 -6.77 -11.79
CA ASP A 87 11.80 -6.49 -12.77
C ASP A 87 10.39 -6.46 -12.18
N ARG A 88 10.23 -6.75 -10.88
CA ARG A 88 8.93 -6.78 -10.20
C ARG A 88 8.85 -5.78 -9.07
N ILE A 89 9.63 -4.70 -9.14
CA ILE A 89 9.65 -3.64 -8.13
C ILE A 89 9.45 -2.28 -8.79
N VAL A 90 8.40 -1.58 -8.36
CA VAL A 90 8.16 -0.17 -8.68
C VAL A 90 8.50 0.68 -7.46
N SER A 91 9.64 1.36 -7.51
CA SER A 91 10.16 2.15 -6.40
C SER A 91 11.26 3.11 -6.88
N ARG A 92 11.55 4.15 -6.10
CA ARG A 92 12.67 5.05 -6.39
C ARG A 92 14.01 4.29 -6.45
N ARG A 93 14.79 4.54 -7.51
CA ARG A 93 16.10 3.92 -7.81
C ARG A 93 16.04 2.41 -8.08
N PHE A 94 14.93 1.95 -8.67
CA PHE A 94 14.78 0.65 -9.33
C PHE A 94 14.54 0.86 -10.83
N ARG A 95 14.51 -0.23 -11.61
CA ARG A 95 14.24 -0.21 -13.05
C ARG A 95 12.95 0.54 -13.40
N TYR A 96 11.90 0.35 -12.61
CA TYR A 96 10.63 1.07 -12.74
C TYR A 96 10.51 2.15 -11.65
N PRO A 97 10.92 3.41 -11.91
CA PRO A 97 10.98 4.42 -10.87
C PRO A 97 9.58 4.97 -10.53
N TRP A 98 9.26 5.03 -9.24
CA TRP A 98 8.09 5.79 -8.77
C TRP A 98 8.31 7.30 -8.97
N PRO A 99 7.36 8.03 -9.58
CA PRO A 99 7.49 9.47 -9.82
C PRO A 99 7.50 10.29 -8.52
N PRO A 100 8.15 11.48 -8.51
CA PRO A 100 8.10 12.39 -7.37
C PRO A 100 6.68 12.91 -7.12
N ARG A 101 6.33 13.16 -5.85
CA ARG A 101 5.11 13.87 -5.43
C ARG A 101 3.85 13.39 -6.14
N SER A 102 3.65 12.08 -6.19
CA SER A 102 2.52 11.48 -6.92
C SER A 102 1.57 10.72 -5.96
N PRO A 103 0.96 11.41 -4.97
CA PRO A 103 -0.06 10.79 -4.12
C PRO A 103 -1.28 10.36 -4.94
N ASP A 104 -1.54 11.04 -6.05
CA ASP A 104 -2.57 10.68 -7.04
C ASP A 104 -2.32 9.28 -7.65
N LEU A 105 -1.10 8.76 -7.63
CA LEU A 105 -0.80 7.41 -8.10
C LEU A 105 -0.80 6.36 -6.99
N THR A 106 -0.95 6.74 -5.72
CA THR A 106 -1.00 5.78 -4.62
C THR A 106 -2.46 5.47 -4.28
N PRO A 107 -2.99 4.25 -4.55
CA PRO A 107 -4.36 3.90 -4.18
C PRO A 107 -4.71 4.12 -2.71
N ALA A 108 -3.71 3.99 -1.82
CA ALA A 108 -3.90 4.34 -0.42
C ALA A 108 -4.27 5.81 -0.20
N ASP A 109 -3.59 6.72 -0.90
CA ASP A 109 -3.79 8.16 -0.75
C ASP A 109 -5.07 8.62 -1.46
N PHE A 110 -5.32 8.20 -2.71
CA PHE A 110 -6.48 8.68 -3.48
C PHE A 110 -7.80 7.95 -3.16
N ARG A 111 -7.77 6.76 -2.55
CA ARG A 111 -8.98 5.96 -2.28
C ARG A 111 -9.13 5.60 -0.81
N TRP A 112 -8.14 4.94 -0.22
CA TRP A 112 -8.34 4.22 1.04
C TRP A 112 -8.27 5.11 2.28
N TRP A 113 -7.43 6.14 2.33
CA TRP A 113 -7.27 6.98 3.52
C TRP A 113 -8.54 7.73 3.88
N GLY A 114 -9.18 8.38 2.90
CA GLY A 114 -10.45 9.07 3.13
C GLY A 114 -11.53 8.09 3.62
N TYR A 115 -11.67 6.96 2.92
CA TYR A 115 -12.66 5.92 3.23
C TYR A 115 -12.47 5.32 4.63
N LEU A 116 -11.28 4.81 4.93
CA LEU A 116 -11.02 4.16 6.22
C LEU A 116 -11.12 5.15 7.36
N LYS A 117 -10.65 6.38 7.18
CA LYS A 117 -10.76 7.43 8.20
C LYS A 117 -12.23 7.73 8.48
N SER A 118 -13.05 7.94 7.46
CA SER A 118 -14.46 8.25 7.66
C SER A 118 -15.21 7.11 8.35
N ARG A 119 -14.82 5.85 8.13
CA ARG A 119 -15.47 4.67 8.72
C ARG A 119 -15.00 4.34 10.13
N VAL A 120 -13.68 4.29 10.34
CA VAL A 120 -13.06 3.93 11.62
C VAL A 120 -13.42 4.93 12.72
N TYR A 121 -13.56 6.22 12.37
CA TYR A 121 -13.92 7.23 13.36
C TYR A 121 -15.43 7.31 13.68
N LEU A 122 -16.31 6.60 12.95
CA LEU A 122 -17.74 6.54 13.30
C LEU A 122 -17.96 5.86 14.65
N SER A 123 -17.15 4.86 15.00
CA SER A 123 -17.28 4.15 16.27
C SER A 123 -16.67 4.90 17.46
N GLY A 124 -16.09 6.10 17.24
CA GLY A 124 -15.49 6.91 18.29
C GLY A 124 -14.44 6.18 19.15
N PRO A 125 -13.44 5.48 18.57
CA PRO A 125 -12.48 4.71 19.35
C PRO A 125 -11.70 5.61 20.32
N SER A 126 -11.75 5.27 21.61
CA SER A 126 -11.18 6.04 22.71
C SER A 126 -9.81 5.51 23.17
N SER A 127 -9.50 4.26 22.81
CA SER A 127 -8.23 3.60 23.13
C SER A 127 -7.47 3.15 21.88
N LEU A 128 -6.18 2.89 22.04
CA LEU A 128 -5.36 2.31 20.98
C LEU A 128 -5.90 0.94 20.54
N SER A 129 -6.38 0.12 21.48
CA SER A 129 -6.93 -1.20 21.15
C SER A 129 -8.21 -1.08 20.32
N GLU A 130 -9.15 -0.24 20.77
CA GLU A 130 -10.39 0.03 20.01
C GLU A 130 -10.10 0.56 18.61
N LEU A 131 -9.11 1.45 18.47
CA LEU A 131 -8.72 1.94 17.16
C LEU A 131 -8.18 0.81 16.27
N LYS A 132 -7.36 -0.11 16.83
CA LYS A 132 -6.86 -1.27 16.07
C LYS A 132 -7.99 -2.18 15.63
N ASP A 133 -8.95 -2.44 16.51
CA ASP A 133 -10.07 -3.34 16.24
C ASP A 133 -11.05 -2.73 15.24
N ALA A 134 -11.34 -1.44 15.34
CA ALA A 134 -12.11 -0.70 14.36
C ALA A 134 -11.46 -0.75 12.97
N ILE A 135 -10.13 -0.56 12.87
CA ILE A 135 -9.43 -0.68 11.58
C ILE A 135 -9.51 -2.11 11.04
N ARG A 136 -9.27 -3.14 11.87
CA ARG A 136 -9.38 -4.55 11.42
C ARG A 136 -10.77 -4.84 10.87
N LYS A 137 -11.81 -4.40 11.58
CA LYS A 137 -13.21 -4.55 11.17
C LYS A 137 -13.45 -3.90 9.82
N GLU A 138 -13.11 -2.62 9.65
CA GLU A 138 -13.37 -1.89 8.39
C GLU A 138 -12.50 -2.39 7.23
N VAL A 139 -11.33 -2.98 7.48
CA VAL A 139 -10.54 -3.64 6.44
C VAL A 139 -11.14 -4.98 6.03
N SER A 140 -11.60 -5.76 7.01
CA SER A 140 -12.24 -7.06 6.74
C SER A 140 -13.56 -6.92 5.96
N SER A 141 -14.19 -5.74 6.01
CA SER A 141 -15.40 -5.42 5.25
C SER A 141 -15.12 -4.85 3.86
N ILE A 142 -13.86 -4.67 3.45
CA ILE A 142 -13.53 -4.22 2.09
C ILE A 142 -13.88 -5.33 1.10
N HIS A 143 -14.88 -5.06 0.25
CA HIS A 143 -15.29 -5.98 -0.80
C HIS A 143 -14.22 -6.06 -1.91
N PRO A 144 -13.99 -7.24 -2.54
CA PRO A 144 -13.08 -7.37 -3.67
C PRO A 144 -13.29 -6.34 -4.79
N ASP A 145 -14.54 -5.98 -5.09
CA ASP A 145 -14.85 -4.97 -6.12
C ASP A 145 -14.26 -3.59 -5.80
N MET A 146 -14.18 -3.22 -4.51
CA MET A 146 -13.53 -1.98 -4.11
C MET A 146 -12.01 -2.03 -4.36
N LEU A 147 -11.40 -3.20 -4.20
CA LEU A 147 -9.99 -3.42 -4.53
C LEU A 147 -9.77 -3.36 -6.05
N HIS A 148 -10.65 -3.99 -6.84
CA HIS A 148 -10.61 -3.90 -8.29
C HIS A 148 -10.78 -2.46 -8.79
N SER A 149 -11.71 -1.70 -8.23
CA SER A 149 -11.91 -0.27 -8.52
C SER A 149 -10.66 0.56 -8.20
N ALA A 150 -9.98 0.28 -7.09
CA ALA A 150 -8.75 0.97 -6.73
C ALA A 150 -7.59 0.66 -7.72
N VAL A 151 -7.48 -0.59 -8.19
CA VAL A 151 -6.51 -0.98 -9.22
C VAL A 151 -6.84 -0.34 -10.56
N ALA A 152 -8.11 -0.39 -10.99
CA ALA A 152 -8.56 0.27 -12.22
C ALA A 152 -8.27 1.77 -12.18
N GLY A 153 -8.60 2.44 -11.07
CA GLY A 153 -8.31 3.85 -10.86
C GLY A 153 -6.82 4.19 -10.88
N PHE A 154 -5.93 3.25 -10.51
CA PHE A 154 -4.48 3.43 -10.68
C PHE A 154 -4.09 3.37 -12.16
N VAL A 155 -4.57 2.37 -12.90
CA VAL A 155 -4.30 2.22 -14.34
C VAL A 155 -4.78 3.44 -15.11
N THR A 156 -6.02 3.88 -14.89
CA THR A 156 -6.56 5.09 -15.53
C THR A 156 -5.71 6.32 -15.25
N ARG A 157 -5.23 6.51 -14.01
CA ARG A 157 -4.37 7.65 -13.68
C ARG A 157 -2.98 7.56 -14.31
N LEU A 158 -2.42 6.37 -14.46
CA LEU A 158 -1.20 6.18 -15.25
C LEU A 158 -1.43 6.59 -16.70
N GLU A 159 -2.50 6.10 -17.33
CA GLU A 159 -2.85 6.41 -18.73
C GLU A 159 -3.11 7.90 -18.93
N CYS A 160 -3.78 8.59 -18.01
CA CYS A 160 -3.99 10.04 -18.10
C CYS A 160 -2.69 10.85 -17.95
N ARG A 161 -1.68 10.30 -17.27
CA ARG A 161 -0.41 11.00 -16.99
C ARG A 161 0.66 10.77 -18.08
N LEU A 162 0.60 9.63 -18.79
CA LEU A 162 1.52 9.33 -19.88
C LEU A 162 1.56 10.42 -20.98
N PRO A 163 0.45 11.09 -21.35
CA PRO A 163 0.47 12.18 -22.33
C PRO A 163 0.84 13.55 -21.75
N SER A 164 0.69 13.80 -20.44
CA SER A 164 0.59 15.18 -19.91
C SER A 164 1.53 15.53 -18.75
N GLY A 165 2.11 14.55 -18.04
CA GLY A 165 2.99 14.78 -16.89
C GLY A 165 2.36 15.48 -15.67
N GLY A 166 1.09 15.90 -15.76
CA GLY A 166 0.36 16.67 -14.74
C GLY A 166 -0.25 15.83 -13.60
N HIS A 167 -0.84 16.52 -12.62
CA HIS A 167 -1.57 15.91 -11.50
C HIS A 167 -3.00 15.53 -11.92
N VAL A 168 -3.45 14.32 -11.57
CA VAL A 168 -4.82 13.85 -11.88
C VAL A 168 -5.67 13.83 -10.61
N GLU A 169 -6.12 15.00 -10.15
CA GLU A 169 -7.07 15.10 -9.03
C GLU A 169 -8.54 15.22 -9.50
N HIS A 170 -8.80 15.60 -10.76
CA HIS A 170 -10.15 16.00 -11.21
C HIS A 170 -10.89 15.07 -12.19
N ILE A 171 -10.33 13.92 -12.57
CA ILE A 171 -10.92 13.13 -13.69
C ILE A 171 -11.98 12.11 -13.25
N LEU A 172 -12.09 11.75 -11.96
CA LEU A 172 -12.92 10.62 -11.54
C LEU A 172 -13.91 10.94 -10.40
N VAL A 173 -14.66 12.04 -10.56
CA VAL A 173 -15.91 12.26 -9.81
C VAL A 173 -17.02 12.56 -10.81
N GLN A 174 -17.57 11.50 -11.41
CA GLN A 174 -18.91 11.47 -12.00
C GLN A 174 -19.54 10.13 -11.63
#